data_AF-A0A7C5VSP4-F1
#
_entry.id   AF-A0A7C5VSP4-F1
#
_cell.length_a   1.000
_cell.length_b   1.000
_cell.length_c   1.000
_cell.angle_alpha   90.00
_cell.angle_beta   90.00
_cell.angle_gamma   90.00
#
_symmetry.space_group_name_H-M   'P 1'
#
loop_
_entity.id
_entity.type
_entity.pdbx_description
1 polymer ?
#
loop_
_entity_poly.entity_id
_entity_poly.type
_entity_poly.pdbx_seq_one_letter_code
_entity_poly.pdbx_strand_id
1 'polypeptide(L)'
;MARGGVGVVKLYGRVALVRPEESRDVEETVRRILKRHPTVEAILRYWGVEGEYRRPRVEVLWGVAPQSIVYREYGVEFELDPRSLMFSLGNKFERLRIAAMARSWEVIVDMFAGVGQFSIPIAYHAAPKKIHAIEKNPEAYRFLLRNIERNRVSEIVDPHLGDCREVAGAIGPVADRVLMGYLHNTISFLPHALGMLSSAGGVVHIHSLVVRGKEGELAAEATSTAEELGYRAKLLGQRVIKSYSPSKLHIALDIFALKH
;
A
#
# COMPACT_ATOMS: atom_id res chain seq x y z
N MET A 1 12.86 15.29 -35.25
CA MET A 1 11.49 14.76 -35.08
C MET A 1 11.39 14.12 -33.70
N ALA A 2 11.01 14.91 -32.70
CA ALA A 2 10.89 14.45 -31.32
C ALA A 2 9.58 13.66 -31.17
N ARG A 3 9.68 12.37 -30.82
CA ARG A 3 8.53 11.59 -30.36
C ARG A 3 8.11 12.19 -29.02
N GLY A 4 7.10 13.07 -29.04
CA GLY A 4 6.51 13.67 -27.84
C GLY A 4 6.05 12.56 -26.90
N GLY A 5 6.72 12.45 -25.75
CA GLY A 5 6.40 11.47 -24.73
C GLY A 5 4.94 11.58 -24.33
N VAL A 6 4.23 10.44 -24.38
CA VAL A 6 2.86 10.31 -23.94
C VAL A 6 2.81 10.64 -22.45
N GLY A 7 2.14 11.73 -22.07
CA GLY A 7 1.84 12.02 -20.67
C GLY A 7 1.07 10.85 -20.04
N VAL A 8 1.53 10.37 -18.88
CA VAL A 8 1.01 9.19 -18.19
C VAL A 8 -0.27 9.54 -17.43
N VAL A 9 -1.41 9.47 -18.13
CA VAL A 9 -2.73 9.51 -17.51
C VAL A 9 -2.95 8.24 -16.70
N LYS A 10 -3.28 8.37 -15.41
CA LYS A 10 -3.64 7.23 -14.55
C LYS A 10 -5.15 7.15 -14.40
N LEU A 11 -5.74 6.03 -14.78
CA LEU A 11 -7.17 5.79 -14.61
C LEU A 11 -7.46 5.13 -13.27
N TYR A 12 -8.44 5.71 -12.58
CA TYR A 12 -8.97 5.31 -11.27
C TYR A 12 -10.47 5.09 -11.44
N GLY A 13 -10.83 3.93 -12.02
CA GLY A 13 -12.20 3.70 -12.47
C GLY A 13 -12.58 4.70 -13.57
N ARG A 14 -13.60 5.52 -13.32
CA ARG A 14 -14.06 6.58 -14.23
C ARG A 14 -13.41 7.95 -13.95
N VAL A 15 -12.44 8.03 -13.07
CA VAL A 15 -11.67 9.26 -12.80
C VAL A 15 -10.28 9.15 -13.41
N ALA A 16 -9.83 10.19 -14.11
CA ALA A 16 -8.48 10.29 -14.63
C ALA A 16 -7.63 11.21 -13.73
N LEU A 17 -6.45 10.74 -13.31
CA LEU A 17 -5.45 11.58 -12.64
C LEU A 17 -4.35 11.96 -13.64
N VAL A 18 -4.02 13.25 -13.68
CA VAL A 18 -2.92 13.81 -14.49
C VAL A 18 -1.96 14.62 -13.65
N ARG A 19 -0.70 14.65 -14.06
CA ARG A 19 0.31 15.47 -13.39
C ARG A 19 0.25 16.94 -13.82
N PRO A 20 0.71 17.90 -13.00
CA PRO A 20 0.73 19.32 -13.35
C PRO A 20 1.49 19.60 -14.66
N GLU A 21 2.63 18.94 -14.85
CA GLU A 21 3.45 19.05 -16.06
C GLU A 21 2.76 18.56 -17.34
N GLU A 22 1.82 17.62 -17.20
CA GLU A 22 1.05 17.04 -18.31
C GLU A 22 -0.27 17.76 -18.58
N SER A 23 -0.64 18.72 -17.72
CA SER A 23 -1.92 19.43 -17.72
C SER A 23 -1.74 20.96 -17.73
N ARG A 24 -0.63 21.45 -18.28
CA ARG A 24 -0.36 22.91 -18.42
C ARG A 24 -1.41 23.60 -19.27
N ASP A 25 -1.75 22.99 -20.42
CA ASP A 25 -2.90 23.37 -21.24
C ASP A 25 -4.09 22.49 -20.82
N VAL A 26 -5.01 23.07 -20.04
CA VAL A 26 -6.16 22.35 -19.48
C VAL A 26 -7.11 21.89 -20.58
N GLU A 27 -7.44 22.76 -21.54
CA GLU A 27 -8.43 22.48 -22.57
C GLU A 27 -7.95 21.35 -23.50
N GLU A 28 -6.72 21.44 -23.99
CA GLU A 28 -6.14 20.38 -24.82
C GLU A 28 -5.99 19.07 -24.04
N THR A 29 -5.63 19.14 -22.76
CA THR A 29 -5.51 17.95 -21.91
C THR A 29 -6.84 17.24 -21.73
N VAL A 30 -7.90 17.98 -21.41
CA VAL A 30 -9.26 17.46 -21.26
C VAL A 30 -9.73 16.83 -22.57
N ARG A 31 -9.61 17.56 -23.68
CA ARG A 31 -10.00 17.07 -25.02
C ARG A 31 -9.28 15.77 -25.37
N ARG A 32 -7.97 15.70 -25.14
CA ARG A 32 -7.14 14.51 -25.39
C ARG A 32 -7.57 13.32 -24.54
N ILE A 33 -7.85 13.53 -23.25
CA ILE A 33 -8.26 12.46 -22.33
C ILE A 33 -9.63 11.92 -22.72
N LEU A 34 -10.62 12.79 -22.94
CA LEU A 34 -11.97 12.36 -23.32
C LEU A 34 -12.00 11.65 -24.67
N LYS A 35 -11.17 12.10 -25.63
CA LYS A 35 -11.01 11.40 -26.92
C LYS A 35 -10.50 9.97 -26.76
N ARG A 36 -9.59 9.73 -25.81
CA ARG A 36 -8.97 8.40 -25.59
C ARG A 36 -9.72 7.54 -24.58
N HIS A 37 -10.41 8.16 -23.64
CA HIS A 37 -11.08 7.55 -22.50
C HIS A 37 -12.47 8.16 -22.34
N PRO A 38 -13.41 7.85 -23.25
CA PRO A 38 -14.74 8.49 -23.28
C PRO A 38 -15.62 8.14 -22.07
N THR A 39 -15.25 7.13 -21.29
CA THR A 39 -15.95 6.71 -20.07
C THR A 39 -15.50 7.47 -18.82
N VAL A 40 -14.57 8.42 -18.94
CA VAL A 40 -14.11 9.24 -17.82
C VAL A 40 -15.18 10.28 -17.49
N GLU A 41 -15.55 10.37 -16.22
CA GLU A 41 -16.55 11.29 -15.67
C GLU A 41 -15.92 12.51 -14.98
N ALA A 42 -14.66 12.40 -14.57
CA ALA A 42 -13.90 13.52 -13.99
C ALA A 42 -12.40 13.41 -14.27
N ILE A 43 -11.75 14.55 -14.43
CA ILE A 43 -10.30 14.65 -14.62
C ILE A 43 -9.73 15.49 -13.47
N LEU A 44 -8.79 14.93 -12.72
CA LEU A 44 -8.14 15.59 -11.59
C LEU A 44 -6.66 15.83 -11.89
N ARG A 45 -6.18 17.06 -11.65
CA ARG A 45 -4.76 17.36 -11.53
C ARG A 45 -4.26 16.90 -10.17
N TYR A 46 -3.11 16.22 -10.12
CA TYR A 46 -2.57 15.57 -8.92
C TYR A 46 -1.11 15.95 -8.66
N TRP A 47 -0.87 16.70 -7.58
CA TRP A 47 0.47 17.20 -7.20
C TRP A 47 1.27 16.21 -6.34
N GLY A 48 0.65 15.13 -5.88
CA GLY A 48 1.26 14.24 -4.89
C GLY A 48 0.44 14.21 -3.61
N VAL A 49 1.12 13.88 -2.51
CA VAL A 49 0.52 13.70 -1.20
C VAL A 49 1.26 14.50 -0.14
N GLU A 50 0.55 14.99 0.86
CA GLU A 50 1.07 15.86 1.92
C GLU A 50 0.61 15.39 3.30
N GLY A 51 1.34 15.80 4.35
CA GLY A 51 1.03 15.49 5.75
C GLY A 51 1.25 14.04 6.18
N GLU A 52 0.99 13.78 7.46
CA GLU A 52 1.12 12.46 8.09
C GLU A 52 0.23 11.41 7.42
N TYR A 53 -1.03 11.76 7.17
CA TYR A 53 -2.01 10.88 6.50
C TYR A 53 -1.84 10.78 4.98
N ARG A 54 -0.81 11.40 4.41
CA ARG A 54 -0.50 11.34 2.97
C ARG A 54 -1.71 11.71 2.11
N ARG A 55 -2.40 12.80 2.47
CA ARG A 55 -3.59 13.27 1.76
C ARG A 55 -3.22 13.74 0.35
N PRO A 56 -3.90 13.29 -0.71
CA PRO A 56 -3.71 13.80 -2.06
C PRO A 56 -3.97 15.31 -2.13
N ARG A 57 -3.10 16.01 -2.85
CA ARG A 57 -3.39 17.37 -3.32
C ARG A 57 -3.90 17.28 -4.74
N VAL A 58 -5.17 17.62 -4.94
CA VAL A 58 -5.85 17.53 -6.24
C VAL A 58 -6.73 18.73 -6.56
N GLU A 59 -6.98 18.94 -7.85
CA GLU A 59 -7.85 19.98 -8.41
C GLU A 59 -8.68 19.33 -9.52
N VAL A 60 -9.97 19.66 -9.58
CA VAL A 60 -10.84 19.18 -10.66
C VAL A 60 -10.60 20.04 -11.90
N LEU A 61 -10.15 19.43 -13.00
CA LEU A 61 -9.98 20.10 -14.29
C LEU A 61 -11.23 19.99 -15.16
N TRP A 62 -12.00 18.93 -15.01
CA TRP A 62 -13.22 18.69 -15.78
C TRP A 62 -14.16 17.71 -15.08
N GLY A 63 -15.46 17.88 -15.31
CA GLY A 63 -16.52 17.00 -14.81
C GLY A 63 -16.82 17.21 -13.32
N VAL A 64 -17.62 16.30 -12.76
CA VAL A 64 -17.95 16.28 -11.33
C VAL A 64 -17.31 15.03 -10.73
N ALA A 65 -16.29 15.23 -9.90
CA ALA A 65 -15.64 14.11 -9.24
C ALA A 65 -16.63 13.42 -8.27
N PRO A 66 -16.83 12.10 -8.39
CA PRO A 66 -17.71 11.38 -7.48
C PRO A 66 -17.13 11.43 -6.05
N GLN A 67 -17.99 11.27 -5.04
CA GLN A 67 -17.54 11.24 -3.64
C GLN A 67 -16.60 10.06 -3.38
N SER A 68 -16.82 8.93 -4.04
CA SER A 68 -15.91 7.80 -4.05
C SER A 68 -15.90 7.13 -5.42
N ILE A 69 -14.85 6.40 -5.71
CA ILE A 69 -14.72 5.54 -6.89
C ILE A 69 -14.62 4.09 -6.44
N VAL A 70 -14.91 3.15 -7.35
CA VAL A 70 -14.55 1.75 -7.19
C VAL A 70 -13.45 1.39 -8.19
N TYR A 71 -12.27 1.08 -7.68
CA TYR A 71 -11.15 0.55 -8.44
C TYR A 71 -11.15 -0.98 -8.37
N ARG A 72 -10.97 -1.66 -9.51
CA ARG A 72 -10.96 -3.13 -9.57
C ARG A 72 -9.60 -3.63 -10.02
N GLU A 73 -9.07 -4.62 -9.32
CA GLU A 73 -7.87 -5.36 -9.74
C GLU A 73 -7.94 -6.81 -9.27
N TYR A 74 -7.57 -7.74 -10.15
CA TYR A 74 -7.45 -9.18 -9.84
C TYR A 74 -8.67 -9.81 -9.13
N GLY A 75 -9.87 -9.31 -9.38
CA GLY A 75 -11.10 -9.82 -8.75
C GLY A 75 -11.47 -9.14 -7.43
N VAL A 76 -10.64 -8.21 -6.94
CA VAL A 76 -10.89 -7.40 -5.75
C VAL A 76 -11.40 -6.01 -6.14
N GLU A 77 -12.31 -5.47 -5.34
CA GLU A 77 -12.82 -4.10 -5.46
C GLU A 77 -12.35 -3.20 -4.31
N PHE A 78 -11.86 -2.00 -4.63
CA PHE A 78 -11.47 -0.99 -3.67
C PHE A 78 -12.32 0.27 -3.88
N GLU A 79 -13.19 0.55 -2.92
CA GLU A 79 -13.81 1.85 -2.78
C GLU A 79 -12.85 2.82 -2.06
N LEU A 80 -12.70 4.03 -2.61
CA LEU A 80 -11.96 5.13 -1.97
C LEU A 80 -12.38 6.50 -2.53
N ASP A 81 -12.15 7.58 -1.79
CA ASP A 81 -12.17 8.94 -2.34
C ASP A 81 -10.77 9.30 -2.88
N PRO A 82 -10.59 9.47 -4.20
CA PRO A 82 -9.29 9.76 -4.80
C PRO A 82 -8.77 11.17 -4.46
N ARG A 83 -9.59 12.03 -3.84
CA ARG A 83 -9.23 13.39 -3.43
C ARG A 83 -8.67 13.45 -2.01
N SER A 84 -9.02 12.49 -1.16
CA SER A 84 -8.61 12.47 0.25
C SER A 84 -7.70 11.29 0.60
N LEU A 85 -7.69 10.22 -0.21
CA LEU A 85 -6.93 9.00 0.06
C LEU A 85 -5.95 8.64 -1.05
N MET A 86 -4.73 8.31 -0.65
CA MET A 86 -3.71 7.78 -1.54
C MET A 86 -3.94 6.29 -1.82
N PHE A 87 -3.94 5.89 -3.09
CA PHE A 87 -3.92 4.49 -3.49
C PHE A 87 -2.82 4.23 -4.52
N SER A 88 -1.98 3.23 -4.25
CA SER A 88 -0.79 2.99 -5.06
C SER A 88 -1.06 1.98 -6.18
N LEU A 89 -1.51 2.45 -7.36
CA LEU A 89 -1.75 1.58 -8.53
C LEU A 89 -0.51 0.78 -8.95
N GLY A 90 0.69 1.33 -8.74
CA GLY A 90 1.95 0.67 -9.09
C GLY A 90 2.28 -0.57 -8.25
N ASN A 91 1.56 -0.83 -7.16
CA ASN A 91 1.82 -1.97 -6.29
C ASN A 91 0.97 -3.20 -6.66
N LYS A 92 0.23 -3.18 -7.78
CA LYS A 92 -0.70 -4.25 -8.15
C LYS A 92 -0.07 -5.65 -8.17
N PHE A 93 1.13 -5.78 -8.72
CA PHE A 93 1.84 -7.06 -8.79
C PHE A 93 2.37 -7.49 -7.43
N GLU A 94 2.75 -6.53 -6.60
CA GLU A 94 3.25 -6.78 -5.26
C GLU A 94 2.13 -7.25 -4.32
N ARG A 95 0.93 -6.67 -4.45
CA ARG A 95 -0.26 -7.15 -3.73
C ARG A 95 -0.59 -8.60 -4.07
N LEU A 96 -0.60 -8.94 -5.36
CA LEU A 96 -0.86 -10.30 -5.80
C LEU A 96 0.25 -11.28 -5.36
N ARG A 97 1.51 -10.84 -5.38
CA ARG A 97 2.64 -11.65 -4.90
C ARG A 97 2.51 -12.00 -3.43
N ILE A 98 2.27 -11.02 -2.57
CA ILE A 98 2.12 -11.27 -1.13
C ILE A 98 0.90 -12.16 -0.87
N ALA A 99 -0.21 -11.94 -1.57
CA ALA A 99 -1.38 -12.82 -1.49
C ALA A 99 -1.03 -14.27 -1.87
N ALA A 100 -0.25 -14.50 -2.93
CA ALA A 100 0.16 -15.85 -3.33
C ALA A 100 1.13 -16.54 -2.34
N MET A 101 1.82 -15.77 -1.50
CA MET A 101 2.73 -16.30 -0.48
C MET A 101 2.03 -16.68 0.82
N ALA A 102 0.89 -16.05 1.11
CA ALA A 102 0.12 -16.34 2.32
C ALA A 102 -0.43 -17.78 2.29
N ARG A 103 -0.68 -18.32 3.49
CA ARG A 103 -1.21 -19.68 3.70
C ARG A 103 -2.44 -19.63 4.59
N SER A 104 -3.33 -20.61 4.41
CA SER A 104 -4.63 -20.66 5.09
C SER A 104 -4.53 -20.77 6.61
N TRP A 105 -3.40 -21.25 7.14
CA TRP A 105 -3.18 -21.35 8.58
C TRP A 105 -2.64 -20.07 9.23
N GLU A 106 -2.13 -19.12 8.43
CA GLU A 106 -1.44 -17.93 8.93
C GLU A 106 -2.38 -16.96 9.65
N VAL A 107 -1.89 -16.38 10.74
CA VAL A 107 -2.37 -15.11 11.29
C VAL A 107 -1.48 -13.99 10.76
N ILE A 108 -2.08 -12.99 10.13
CA ILE A 108 -1.37 -11.91 9.45
C ILE A 108 -1.68 -10.58 10.13
N VAL A 109 -0.69 -9.72 10.32
CA VAL A 109 -0.89 -8.33 10.77
C VAL A 109 -0.47 -7.37 9.68
N ASP A 110 -1.40 -6.53 9.21
CA ASP A 110 -1.14 -5.42 8.30
C ASP A 110 -1.05 -4.13 9.12
N MET A 111 0.17 -3.61 9.31
CA MET A 111 0.42 -2.46 10.18
C MET A 111 -0.04 -1.13 9.56
N PHE A 112 -0.29 -1.09 8.25
CA PHE A 112 -0.61 0.12 7.51
C PHE A 112 -1.64 -0.19 6.41
N ALA A 113 -2.80 -0.66 6.83
CA ALA A 113 -3.78 -1.28 5.93
C ALA A 113 -4.33 -0.32 4.87
N GLY A 114 -4.39 0.99 5.15
CA GLY A 114 -5.03 1.97 4.29
C GLY A 114 -6.50 1.60 4.07
N VAL A 115 -6.89 1.52 2.80
CA VAL A 115 -8.23 1.03 2.40
C VAL A 115 -8.28 -0.51 2.25
N GLY A 116 -7.28 -1.21 2.79
CA GLY A 116 -7.13 -2.66 2.72
C GLY A 116 -6.24 -3.15 1.58
N GLN A 117 -5.23 -2.36 1.17
CA GLN A 117 -4.47 -2.61 -0.06
C GLN A 117 -3.80 -3.99 -0.06
N PHE A 118 -3.26 -4.46 1.05
CA PHE A 118 -2.73 -5.84 1.14
C PHE A 118 -3.72 -6.79 1.80
N SER A 119 -4.38 -6.34 2.87
CA SER A 119 -5.36 -7.14 3.62
C SER A 119 -6.45 -7.78 2.73
N ILE A 120 -7.08 -7.00 1.84
CA ILE A 120 -8.20 -7.52 1.03
C ILE A 120 -7.73 -8.54 -0.01
N PRO A 121 -6.69 -8.31 -0.83
CA PRO A 121 -6.21 -9.32 -1.77
C PRO A 121 -5.74 -10.60 -1.09
N ILE A 122 -5.10 -10.50 0.08
CA ILE A 122 -4.66 -11.68 0.83
C ILE A 122 -5.89 -12.47 1.32
N ALA A 123 -6.87 -11.80 1.92
CA ALA A 123 -8.10 -12.46 2.37
C ALA A 123 -8.86 -13.12 1.22
N TYR A 124 -8.99 -12.42 0.09
CA TYR A 124 -9.74 -12.89 -1.07
C TYR A 124 -9.08 -14.08 -1.79
N HIS A 125 -7.75 -14.07 -1.93
CA HIS A 125 -7.05 -15.10 -2.72
C HIS A 125 -6.47 -16.25 -1.88
N ALA A 126 -6.05 -15.98 -0.64
CA ALA A 126 -5.34 -16.96 0.19
C ALA A 126 -6.15 -17.48 1.37
N ALA A 127 -7.22 -16.77 1.76
CA ALA A 127 -8.07 -17.10 2.89
C ALA A 127 -7.29 -17.57 4.14
N PRO A 128 -6.37 -16.74 4.68
CA PRO A 128 -5.65 -17.05 5.90
C PRO A 128 -6.63 -17.14 7.09
N LYS A 129 -6.14 -17.71 8.19
CA LYS A 129 -6.93 -17.90 9.41
C LYS A 129 -7.47 -16.58 9.94
N LYS A 130 -6.65 -15.52 9.94
CA LYS A 130 -7.03 -14.19 10.39
C LYS A 130 -6.11 -13.12 9.80
N ILE A 131 -6.65 -11.94 9.56
CA ILE A 131 -5.86 -10.73 9.25
C ILE A 131 -6.26 -9.62 10.23
N HIS A 132 -5.31 -9.09 11.00
CA HIS A 132 -5.50 -7.85 11.76
C HIS A 132 -5.05 -6.67 10.89
N ALA A 133 -6.00 -5.86 10.43
CA ALA A 133 -5.75 -4.75 9.52
C ALA A 133 -5.77 -3.42 10.29
N ILE A 134 -4.60 -2.85 10.56
CA ILE A 134 -4.45 -1.63 11.37
C ILE A 134 -4.37 -0.41 10.47
N GLU A 135 -5.20 0.60 10.72
CA GLU A 135 -5.18 1.86 9.99
C GLU A 135 -5.36 3.05 10.95
N LYS A 136 -4.48 4.04 10.83
CA LYS A 136 -4.47 5.23 11.70
C LYS A 136 -5.39 6.34 11.20
N ASN A 137 -5.51 6.53 9.89
CA ASN A 137 -6.35 7.55 9.29
C ASN A 137 -7.84 7.13 9.38
N PRO A 138 -8.69 7.84 10.14
CA PRO A 138 -10.10 7.47 10.30
C PRO A 138 -10.88 7.44 8.99
N GLU A 139 -10.47 8.25 8.00
CA GLU A 139 -11.10 8.25 6.69
C GLU A 139 -10.75 7.00 5.89
N ALA A 140 -9.47 6.61 5.88
CA ALA A 140 -9.04 5.36 5.24
C ALA A 140 -9.69 4.14 5.91
N TYR A 141 -9.78 4.16 7.24
CA TYR A 141 -10.46 3.11 8.02
C TYR A 141 -11.93 2.94 7.63
N ARG A 142 -12.68 4.03 7.43
CA ARG A 142 -14.09 3.91 6.94
C ARG A 142 -14.18 3.22 5.59
N PHE A 143 -13.24 3.49 4.68
CA PHE A 143 -13.18 2.79 3.39
C PHE A 143 -12.67 1.35 3.54
N LEU A 144 -11.75 1.07 4.47
CA LEU A 144 -11.37 -0.30 4.82
C LEU A 144 -12.59 -1.13 5.24
N LEU A 145 -13.44 -0.62 6.14
CA LEU A 145 -14.68 -1.30 6.55
C LEU A 145 -15.60 -1.60 5.36
N ARG A 146 -15.81 -0.61 4.48
CA ARG A 146 -16.63 -0.80 3.26
C ARG A 146 -16.01 -1.83 2.33
N ASN A 147 -14.69 -1.85 2.19
CA ASN A 147 -13.98 -2.77 1.32
C ASN A 147 -13.97 -4.20 1.88
N ILE A 148 -13.91 -4.38 3.19
CA ILE A 148 -14.07 -5.69 3.84
C ILE A 148 -15.43 -6.29 3.48
N GLU A 149 -16.49 -5.52 3.66
CA GLU A 149 -17.86 -5.96 3.35
C GLU A 149 -18.04 -6.20 1.84
N ARG A 150 -17.62 -5.24 1.01
CA ARG A 150 -17.73 -5.30 -0.45
C ARG A 150 -17.08 -6.56 -1.03
N ASN A 151 -15.96 -7.00 -0.46
CA ASN A 151 -15.24 -8.19 -0.92
C ASN A 151 -15.62 -9.46 -0.15
N ARG A 152 -16.58 -9.38 0.79
CA ARG A 152 -17.09 -10.51 1.59
C ARG A 152 -15.99 -11.22 2.38
N VAL A 153 -15.09 -10.44 2.98
CA VAL A 153 -13.97 -10.96 3.77
C VAL A 153 -14.08 -10.64 5.27
N SER A 154 -15.28 -10.29 5.73
CA SER A 154 -15.59 -9.87 7.10
C SER A 154 -15.24 -10.93 8.17
N GLU A 155 -15.29 -12.21 7.83
CA GLU A 155 -14.91 -13.30 8.76
C GLU A 155 -13.38 -13.39 8.97
N ILE A 156 -12.61 -13.00 7.95
CA ILE A 156 -11.14 -13.14 7.92
C ILE A 156 -10.46 -11.86 8.41
N VAL A 157 -10.92 -10.70 7.95
CA VAL A 157 -10.27 -9.42 8.20
C VAL A 157 -10.90 -8.73 9.40
N ASP A 158 -10.09 -8.51 10.43
CA ASP A 158 -10.43 -7.78 11.65
C ASP A 158 -9.77 -6.39 11.63
N PRO A 159 -10.53 -5.31 11.42
CA PRO A 159 -10.02 -3.96 11.22
C PRO A 159 -9.85 -3.19 12.54
N HIS A 160 -8.65 -2.62 12.75
CA HIS A 160 -8.30 -1.83 13.94
C HIS A 160 -8.06 -0.37 13.58
N LEU A 161 -8.77 0.56 14.23
CA LEU A 161 -8.52 2.00 14.10
C LEU A 161 -7.49 2.43 15.14
N GLY A 162 -6.31 2.87 14.72
CA GLY A 162 -5.29 3.37 15.65
C GLY A 162 -3.88 3.39 15.09
N ASP A 163 -2.93 3.88 15.90
CA ASP A 163 -1.51 3.77 15.60
C ASP A 163 -1.05 2.32 15.79
N CYS A 164 -0.37 1.75 14.79
CA CYS A 164 0.07 0.36 14.84
C CYS A 164 0.99 0.04 16.02
N ARG A 165 1.69 1.04 16.56
CA ARG A 165 2.56 0.89 17.74
C ARG A 165 1.77 0.71 19.02
N GLU A 166 0.59 1.32 19.09
CA GLU A 166 -0.34 1.23 20.23
C GLU A 166 -1.19 -0.04 20.13
N VAL A 167 -1.73 -0.32 18.95
CA VAL A 167 -2.57 -1.50 18.69
C VAL A 167 -1.77 -2.82 18.82
N ALA A 168 -0.46 -2.79 18.57
CA ALA A 168 0.43 -3.96 18.70
C ALA A 168 0.25 -4.73 20.01
N GLY A 169 0.15 -4.02 21.13
CA GLY A 169 0.05 -4.63 22.45
C GLY A 169 -1.27 -5.39 22.65
N ALA A 170 -2.36 -4.93 22.04
CA ALA A 170 -3.68 -5.56 22.14
C ALA A 170 -3.77 -6.83 21.27
N ILE A 171 -3.11 -6.85 20.11
CA ILE A 171 -3.04 -8.03 19.23
C ILE A 171 -2.11 -9.10 19.83
N GLY A 172 -0.99 -8.68 20.42
CA GLY A 172 -0.01 -9.58 21.01
C GLY A 172 0.84 -10.34 19.97
N PRO A 173 1.72 -11.25 20.44
CA PRO A 173 2.65 -12.00 19.60
C PRO A 173 1.97 -13.21 18.94
N VAL A 174 1.10 -12.95 17.96
CA VAL A 174 0.27 -13.98 17.29
C VAL A 174 0.57 -14.14 15.80
N ALA A 175 1.36 -13.24 15.21
CA ALA A 175 1.50 -13.15 13.77
C ALA A 175 2.52 -14.15 13.20
N ASP A 176 2.13 -14.86 12.16
CA ASP A 176 3.04 -15.65 11.30
C ASP A 176 3.62 -14.77 10.18
N ARG A 177 2.92 -13.66 9.85
CA ARG A 177 3.32 -12.69 8.85
C ARG A 177 2.95 -11.27 9.25
N VAL A 178 3.88 -10.33 9.08
CA VAL A 178 3.64 -8.91 9.32
C VAL A 178 3.93 -8.10 8.05
N LEU A 179 3.01 -7.19 7.70
CA LEU A 179 3.11 -6.32 6.54
C LEU A 179 3.39 -4.89 6.98
N MET A 180 4.54 -4.37 6.58
CA MET A 180 4.95 -2.99 6.81
C MET A 180 4.87 -2.20 5.50
N GLY A 181 3.64 -1.98 5.01
CA GLY A 181 3.34 -1.30 3.75
C GLY A 181 3.58 0.21 3.70
N TYR A 182 4.31 0.78 4.67
CA TYR A 182 4.64 2.20 4.75
C TYR A 182 6.01 2.48 4.13
N LEU A 183 6.19 3.65 3.49
CA LEU A 183 7.37 3.93 2.66
C LEU A 183 8.44 4.78 3.34
N HIS A 184 8.14 5.38 4.48
CA HIS A 184 9.00 6.37 5.13
C HIS A 184 9.36 5.87 6.53
N ASN A 185 10.61 6.04 6.95
CA ASN A 185 11.06 5.66 8.29
C ASN A 185 10.66 4.23 8.71
N THR A 186 10.60 3.29 7.75
CA THR A 186 10.00 1.98 8.01
C THR A 186 10.73 1.19 9.09
N ILE A 187 12.07 1.32 9.17
CA ILE A 187 12.90 0.64 10.17
C ILE A 187 12.50 1.02 11.61
N SER A 188 12.02 2.24 11.86
CA SER A 188 11.59 2.63 13.22
C SER A 188 10.34 1.89 13.70
N PHE A 189 9.60 1.23 12.80
CA PHE A 189 8.44 0.40 13.14
C PHE A 189 8.79 -1.08 13.28
N LEU A 190 10.01 -1.49 12.88
CA LEU A 190 10.45 -2.88 12.91
C LEU A 190 10.40 -3.50 14.32
N PRO A 191 10.74 -2.79 15.42
CA PRO A 191 10.61 -3.36 16.77
C PRO A 191 9.17 -3.81 17.09
N HIS A 192 8.18 -3.04 16.64
CA HIS A 192 6.77 -3.37 16.85
C HIS A 192 6.33 -4.54 15.96
N ALA A 193 6.79 -4.59 14.71
CA ALA A 193 6.51 -5.71 13.81
C ALA A 193 7.08 -7.02 14.38
N LEU A 194 8.33 -7.00 14.86
CA LEU A 194 8.96 -8.17 15.47
C LEU A 194 8.23 -8.61 16.75
N GLY A 195 7.81 -7.64 17.58
CA GLY A 195 7.04 -7.92 18.80
C GLY A 195 5.65 -8.54 18.56
N MET A 196 5.10 -8.42 17.35
CA MET A 196 3.84 -9.08 16.95
C MET A 196 4.04 -10.51 16.48
N LEU A 197 5.27 -10.95 16.17
CA LEU A 197 5.53 -12.31 15.68
C LEU A 197 5.22 -13.34 16.77
N SER A 198 4.67 -14.48 16.33
CA SER A 198 4.45 -15.63 17.20
C SER A 198 5.78 -16.20 17.70
N SER A 199 5.71 -17.05 18.73
CA SER A 199 6.90 -17.74 19.26
C SER A 199 7.56 -18.69 18.26
N ALA A 200 6.84 -19.10 17.20
CA ALA A 200 7.39 -19.87 16.09
C ALA A 200 8.15 -18.99 15.08
N GLY A 201 8.16 -17.67 15.27
CA GLY A 201 8.69 -16.70 14.33
C GLY A 201 7.74 -16.47 13.15
N GLY A 202 8.21 -15.71 12.17
CA GLY A 202 7.41 -15.41 11.00
C GLY A 202 8.12 -14.52 9.99
N VAL A 203 7.38 -14.12 8.96
CA VAL A 203 7.90 -13.30 7.86
C VAL A 203 7.44 -11.85 8.00
N VAL A 204 8.40 -10.91 8.00
CA VAL A 204 8.12 -9.48 7.95
C VAL A 204 8.38 -8.96 6.54
N HIS A 205 7.37 -8.34 5.94
CA HIS A 205 7.46 -7.67 4.64
C HIS A 205 7.67 -6.18 4.83
N ILE A 206 8.85 -5.68 4.51
CA ILE A 206 9.25 -4.29 4.74
C ILE A 206 9.24 -3.53 3.42
N HIS A 207 8.40 -2.51 3.30
CA HIS A 207 8.45 -1.59 2.17
C HIS A 207 9.23 -0.33 2.57
N SER A 208 10.04 0.23 1.67
CA SER A 208 10.76 1.48 1.97
C SER A 208 11.17 2.22 0.71
N LEU A 209 11.44 3.52 0.86
CA LEU A 209 12.14 4.31 -0.14
C LEU A 209 13.63 4.30 0.12
N VAL A 210 14.39 3.82 -0.86
CA VAL A 210 15.86 3.83 -0.82
C VAL A 210 16.42 4.71 -1.93
N VAL A 211 17.62 5.25 -1.68
CA VAL A 211 18.40 5.93 -2.71
C VAL A 211 18.91 4.87 -3.71
N ARG A 212 18.87 5.19 -5.00
CA ARG A 212 19.41 4.30 -6.04
C ARG A 212 20.88 3.98 -5.78
N GLY A 213 21.26 2.71 -5.93
CA GLY A 213 22.60 2.21 -5.64
C GLY A 213 22.87 1.90 -4.15
N LYS A 214 21.90 2.15 -3.27
CA LYS A 214 21.97 1.86 -1.83
C LYS A 214 20.93 0.81 -1.40
N GLU A 215 20.45 -0.01 -2.33
CA GLU A 215 19.39 -0.97 -2.08
C GLU A 215 19.78 -2.03 -1.04
N GLY A 216 21.06 -2.42 -0.99
CA GLY A 216 21.59 -3.39 -0.03
C GLY A 216 21.69 -2.87 1.41
N GLU A 217 21.72 -1.54 1.61
CA GLU A 217 21.85 -0.94 2.95
C GLU A 217 20.61 -1.23 3.80
N LEU A 218 19.40 -1.20 3.21
CA LEU A 218 18.16 -1.46 3.92
C LEU A 218 18.10 -2.90 4.46
N ALA A 219 18.57 -3.87 3.69
CA ALA A 219 18.56 -5.26 4.12
C ALA A 219 19.47 -5.47 5.33
N ALA A 220 20.69 -4.94 5.26
CA ALA A 220 21.64 -4.99 6.37
C ALA A 220 21.10 -4.29 7.62
N GLU A 221 20.56 -3.07 7.47
CA GLU A 221 19.98 -2.30 8.57
C GLU A 221 18.82 -3.05 9.23
N ALA A 222 17.90 -3.61 8.45
CA ALA A 222 16.75 -4.37 8.97
C ALA A 222 17.18 -5.65 9.70
N THR A 223 18.15 -6.41 9.15
CA THR A 223 18.64 -7.63 9.81
C THR A 223 19.40 -7.31 11.09
N SER A 224 20.29 -6.32 11.08
CA SER A 224 21.06 -5.93 12.27
C SER A 224 20.14 -5.39 13.37
N THR A 225 19.15 -4.57 13.01
CA THR A 225 18.14 -4.08 13.97
C THR A 225 17.38 -5.25 14.60
N ALA A 226 17.00 -6.26 13.83
CA ALA A 226 16.32 -7.44 14.37
C ALA A 226 17.22 -8.27 15.31
N GLU A 227 18.48 -8.44 14.95
CA GLU A 227 19.49 -9.15 15.77
C GLU A 227 19.77 -8.43 17.09
N GLU A 228 19.93 -7.10 17.06
CA GLU A 228 20.09 -6.26 18.25
C GLU A 228 18.89 -6.36 19.21
N LEU A 229 17.70 -6.62 18.67
CA LEU A 229 16.47 -6.83 19.43
C LEU A 229 16.27 -8.30 19.90
N GLY A 230 17.27 -9.16 19.69
CA GLY A 230 17.24 -10.54 20.14
C GLY A 230 16.46 -11.49 19.23
N TYR A 231 16.41 -11.21 17.92
CA TYR A 231 15.84 -12.12 16.93
C TYR A 231 16.93 -12.69 16.03
N ARG A 232 16.86 -13.99 15.75
CA ARG A 232 17.53 -14.55 14.57
C ARG A 232 16.80 -14.06 13.32
N ALA A 233 17.48 -13.27 12.49
CA ALA A 233 16.93 -12.74 11.25
C ALA A 233 17.59 -13.35 10.01
N LYS A 234 16.81 -13.60 8.96
CA LYS A 234 17.32 -14.06 7.66
C LYS A 234 16.60 -13.35 6.53
N LEU A 235 17.37 -12.72 5.64
CA LEU A 235 16.83 -12.20 4.38
C LEU A 235 16.33 -13.35 3.50
N LEU A 236 15.05 -13.31 3.14
CA LEU A 236 14.44 -14.25 2.20
C LEU A 236 14.43 -13.71 0.77
N GLY A 237 14.33 -12.39 0.63
CA GLY A 237 14.38 -11.75 -0.68
C GLY A 237 14.30 -10.23 -0.61
N GLN A 238 14.79 -9.61 -1.69
CA GLN A 238 14.74 -8.16 -1.90
C GLN A 238 14.29 -7.90 -3.33
N ARG A 239 13.45 -6.88 -3.52
CA ARG A 239 12.91 -6.53 -4.84
C ARG A 239 12.67 -5.04 -5.00
N VAL A 240 13.02 -4.53 -6.17
CA VAL A 240 12.63 -3.19 -6.60
C VAL A 240 11.19 -3.25 -7.11
N ILE A 241 10.27 -2.58 -6.42
CA ILE A 241 8.86 -2.55 -6.81
C ILE A 241 8.66 -1.59 -7.98
N LYS A 242 9.23 -0.38 -7.87
CA LYS A 242 9.17 0.65 -8.92
C LYS A 242 10.12 1.81 -8.66
N SER A 243 10.34 2.59 -9.72
CA SER A 243 10.85 3.95 -9.62
C SER A 243 9.87 4.83 -8.83
N TYR A 244 10.35 5.52 -7.78
CA TYR A 244 9.56 6.52 -7.05
C TYR A 244 9.89 7.94 -7.52
N SER A 245 11.17 8.24 -7.72
CA SER A 245 11.68 9.49 -8.27
C SER A 245 12.98 9.22 -9.07
N PRO A 246 13.58 10.23 -9.72
CA PRO A 246 14.89 10.07 -10.36
C PRO A 246 15.96 9.52 -9.42
N SER A 247 15.92 9.88 -8.12
CA SER A 247 16.92 9.49 -7.12
C SER A 247 16.51 8.34 -6.20
N LYS A 248 15.20 8.02 -6.11
CA LYS A 248 14.68 7.03 -5.15
C LYS A 248 13.93 5.88 -5.81
N LEU A 249 14.12 4.69 -5.26
CA LEU A 249 13.36 3.48 -5.55
C LEU A 249 12.42 3.15 -4.40
N HIS A 250 11.26 2.60 -4.74
CA HIS A 250 10.47 1.85 -3.78
C HIS A 250 10.92 0.39 -3.85
N ILE A 251 11.43 -0.13 -2.74
CA ILE A 251 11.83 -1.53 -2.60
C ILE A 251 10.98 -2.24 -1.54
N ALA A 252 10.91 -3.57 -1.65
CA ALA A 252 10.36 -4.44 -0.63
C ALA A 252 11.39 -5.51 -0.23
N LEU A 253 11.47 -5.78 1.07
CA LEU A 253 12.27 -6.84 1.68
C LEU A 253 11.35 -7.85 2.34
N ASP A 254 11.69 -9.13 2.20
CA ASP A 254 11.08 -10.21 2.95
C ASP A 254 12.14 -10.75 3.91
N ILE A 255 11.93 -10.62 5.23
CA ILE A 255 12.82 -11.18 6.26
C ILE A 255 12.08 -12.23 7.08
N PHE A 256 12.71 -13.35 7.36
CA PHE A 256 12.27 -14.27 8.41
C PHE A 256 12.89 -13.83 9.73
N ALA A 257 12.10 -13.79 10.80
CA ALA A 257 12.58 -13.49 12.14
C ALA A 257 12.02 -14.48 13.16
N LEU A 258 12.88 -14.91 14.09
CA LEU A 258 12.52 -15.80 15.20
C LEU A 258 13.21 -15.28 16.47
N LYS A 259 12.43 -15.07 17.54
CA LYS A 259 12.97 -14.61 18.82
C LYS A 259 13.87 -15.68 19.45
N HIS A 260 15.00 -15.26 20.02
CA HIS A 260 15.88 -16.13 20.80
C HIS A 260 15.21 -16.70 22.05
#